data_AF-M9YQU5-F1
#
_entry.id   AF-M9YQU5-F1
#
_cell.length_a   1.000
_cell.length_b   1.000
_cell.length_c   1.000
_cell.angle_alpha   90.00
_cell.angle_beta   90.00
_cell.angle_gamma   90.00
#
_symmetry.space_group_name_H-M   'P 1'
#
loop_
_entity.id
_entity.type
_entity.pdbx_description
1 polymer ?
#
loop_
_entity_poly.entity_id
_entity_poly.type
_entity_poly.pdbx_seq_one_letter_code
_entity_poly.pdbx_strand_id
1 'polypeptide(L)'
;MNKRQIHARLIERGSNFRQFALSHGYEPRTVTQAVERWAESESLPRGRLTFRILRELSLEIGGEVIPGILGEAEDDRRPAPSTTPQR
;
A
#
# COMPACT_ATOMS: atom_id res chain seq x y z
N MET A 1 7.42 4.33 -5.87
CA MET A 1 6.74 4.57 -7.17
C MET A 1 6.11 5.94 -7.13
N ASN A 2 6.34 6.86 -8.09
CA ASN A 2 5.94 8.27 -7.92
C ASN A 2 4.43 8.53 -8.14
N LYS A 3 3.88 9.61 -7.56
CA LYS A 3 2.45 10.02 -7.66
C LYS A 3 1.89 9.95 -9.10
N ARG A 4 2.66 10.44 -10.08
CA ARG A 4 2.25 10.44 -11.50
C ARG A 4 2.09 9.02 -12.06
N GLN A 5 2.98 8.11 -11.69
CA GLN A 5 2.91 6.71 -12.14
C GLN A 5 1.70 6.01 -11.52
N ILE A 6 1.44 6.26 -10.23
CA ILE A 6 0.26 5.71 -9.54
C ILE A 6 -1.02 6.23 -10.19
N HIS A 7 -1.06 7.54 -10.49
CA HIS A 7 -2.20 8.13 -11.19
C HIS A 7 -2.43 7.50 -12.56
N ALA A 8 -1.36 7.32 -13.36
CA ALA A 8 -1.45 6.68 -14.67
C ALA A 8 -2.05 5.28 -14.55
N ARG A 9 -1.59 4.45 -13.60
CA ARG A 9 -2.12 3.10 -13.38
C ARG A 9 -3.57 3.08 -12.94
N LEU A 10 -3.99 4.02 -12.10
CA LEU A 10 -5.40 4.14 -11.72
C LEU A 10 -6.26 4.46 -12.96
N ILE A 11 -5.80 5.40 -13.78
CA ILE A 11 -6.50 5.80 -15.02
C ILE A 11 -6.56 4.64 -16.02
N GLU A 12 -5.49 3.85 -16.16
CA GLU A 12 -5.47 2.64 -16.98
C GLU A 12 -6.54 1.61 -16.54
N ARG A 13 -6.90 1.61 -15.25
CA ARG A 13 -7.97 0.77 -14.68
C ARG A 13 -9.34 1.47 -14.67
N GLY A 14 -9.47 2.64 -15.28
CA GLY A 14 -10.72 3.41 -15.32
C GLY A 14 -11.10 4.06 -13.98
N SER A 15 -10.14 4.20 -13.07
CA SER A 15 -10.32 4.82 -11.75
C SER A 15 -9.39 6.02 -11.55
N ASN A 16 -9.56 6.75 -10.46
CA ASN A 16 -8.70 7.87 -10.08
C ASN A 16 -8.61 7.95 -8.55
N PHE A 17 -7.72 8.78 -8.01
CA PHE A 17 -7.53 8.88 -6.55
C PHE A 17 -8.82 9.19 -5.78
N ARG A 18 -9.69 10.04 -6.35
CA ARG A 18 -10.97 10.37 -5.72
C ARG A 18 -11.92 9.17 -5.75
N GLN A 19 -12.04 8.49 -6.88
CA GLN A 19 -12.93 7.33 -7.02
C GLN A 19 -12.46 6.15 -6.17
N PHE A 20 -11.16 5.88 -6.13
CA PHE A 20 -10.55 4.92 -5.20
C PHE A 20 -10.88 5.28 -3.75
N ALA A 21 -10.65 6.54 -3.36
CA ALA A 21 -10.94 6.98 -2.00
C ALA A 21 -12.42 6.76 -1.64
N LEU A 22 -13.34 7.20 -2.49
CA LEU A 22 -14.77 7.04 -2.27
C LEU A 22 -15.20 5.55 -2.22
N SER A 23 -14.63 4.71 -3.08
CA SER A 23 -14.92 3.27 -3.13
C SER A 23 -14.50 2.54 -1.87
N HIS A 24 -13.36 2.93 -1.28
CA HIS A 24 -12.84 2.33 -0.04
C HIS A 24 -13.27 3.08 1.23
N GLY A 25 -14.11 4.12 1.12
CA GLY A 25 -14.59 4.92 2.27
C GLY A 25 -13.53 5.86 2.87
N TYR A 26 -12.51 6.21 2.10
CA TYR A 26 -11.49 7.18 2.48
C TYR A 26 -11.80 8.59 1.97
N GLU A 27 -11.23 9.58 2.65
CA GLU A 27 -11.28 10.96 2.17
C GLU A 27 -10.26 11.17 1.04
N PRO A 28 -10.66 11.72 -0.14
CA PRO A 28 -9.77 11.90 -1.29
C PRO A 28 -8.49 12.70 -0.96
N ARG A 29 -8.63 13.68 -0.06
CA ARG A 29 -7.53 14.53 0.38
C ARG A 29 -6.51 13.75 1.19
N THR A 30 -6.97 12.82 2.03
CA THR A 30 -6.12 11.94 2.84
C THR A 30 -5.34 10.97 1.96
N VAL A 31 -6.00 10.38 0.95
CA VAL A 31 -5.32 9.51 -0.03
C VAL A 31 -4.25 10.29 -0.79
N THR A 32 -4.58 11.47 -1.29
CA THR A 32 -3.64 12.29 -2.06
C THR A 32 -2.42 12.69 -1.22
N GLN A 33 -2.64 13.14 0.02
CA GLN A 33 -1.54 13.48 0.94
C GLN A 33 -0.69 12.26 1.34
N ALA A 34 -1.32 11.10 1.55
CA ALA A 34 -0.61 9.86 1.82
C ALA A 34 0.30 9.48 0.66
N VAL A 35 -0.22 9.52 -0.57
CA VAL A 35 0.54 9.24 -1.78
C VAL A 35 1.66 10.27 -1.96
N GLU A 36 1.38 11.56 -1.87
CA GLU A 36 2.41 12.60 -2.01
C GLU A 36 3.53 12.47 -1.00
N ARG A 37 3.20 12.08 0.24
CA ARG A 37 4.20 11.96 1.31
C ARG A 37 5.03 10.69 1.21
N TRP A 38 4.46 9.59 0.71
CA TRP A 38 5.07 8.26 0.83
C TRP A 38 5.41 7.57 -0.49
N ALA A 39 4.87 7.99 -1.64
CA ALA A 39 5.15 7.40 -2.95
C ALA A 39 6.66 7.34 -3.30
N GLU A 40 7.44 8.25 -2.74
CA GLU A 40 8.89 8.36 -2.92
C GLU A 40 9.68 7.99 -1.65
N SER A 41 9.00 7.50 -0.61
CA SER A 41 9.63 7.10 0.64
C SER A 41 10.03 5.62 0.57
N GLU A 42 11.21 5.32 1.12
CA GLU A 42 11.69 3.95 1.28
C GLU A 42 11.26 3.33 2.62
N SER A 43 10.58 4.11 3.46
CA SER A 43 10.13 3.70 4.79
C SER A 43 8.63 3.47 4.82
N LEU A 44 8.19 2.61 5.74
CA LEU A 44 6.77 2.31 5.94
C LEU A 44 6.07 3.36 6.82
N PRO A 45 4.80 3.68 6.53
CA PRO A 45 4.02 4.61 7.34
C PRO A 45 3.71 4.02 8.71
N ARG A 46 4.06 4.76 9.77
CA ARG A 46 3.70 4.41 11.16
C ARG A 46 2.19 4.52 11.46
N GLY A 47 1.42 5.18 10.59
CA GLY A 47 -0.01 5.38 10.77
C GLY A 47 -0.84 4.24 10.16
N ARG A 48 -1.69 3.60 10.97
CA ARG A 48 -2.57 2.49 10.52
C ARG A 48 -3.44 2.85 9.32
N LEU A 49 -4.01 4.06 9.31
CA LEU A 49 -4.85 4.53 8.21
C LEU A 49 -4.04 4.70 6.92
N THR A 50 -2.90 5.38 7.00
CA THR A 50 -2.01 5.60 5.86
C THR A 50 -1.47 4.29 5.31
N PHE A 51 -1.08 3.36 6.19
CA PHE A 51 -0.66 2.01 5.81
C PHE A 51 -1.77 1.30 5.02
N ARG A 52 -3.00 1.27 5.54
CA ARG A 52 -4.14 0.66 4.83
C ARG A 52 -4.37 1.29 3.47
N ILE A 53 -4.42 2.62 3.39
CA ILE A 53 -4.61 3.34 2.12
C ILE A 53 -3.57 2.92 1.09
N LEU A 54 -2.28 2.93 1.46
CA LEU A 54 -1.19 2.63 0.53
C LEU A 54 -1.12 1.15 0.17
N ARG A 55 -1.48 0.25 1.08
CA ARG A 55 -1.61 -1.18 0.83
C ARG A 55 -2.73 -1.48 -0.15
N GLU A 56 -3.94 -0.99 0.12
CA GLU A 56 -5.11 -1.17 -0.75
C GLU A 56 -4.84 -0.57 -2.13
N LEU A 57 -4.21 0.61 -2.17
CA LEU A 57 -3.82 1.24 -3.42
C LEU A 57 -2.80 0.41 -4.21
N SER A 58 -1.86 -0.25 -3.52
CA SER A 58 -0.87 -1.13 -4.15
C SER A 58 -1.53 -2.37 -4.76
N LEU A 59 -2.52 -2.95 -4.08
CA LEU A 59 -3.35 -4.04 -4.61
C LEU A 59 -4.15 -3.58 -5.83
N GLU A 60 -4.74 -2.39 -5.74
CA GLU A 60 -5.56 -1.79 -6.81
C GLU A 60 -4.75 -1.37 -8.04
N ILE A 61 -3.45 -1.09 -7.95
CA ILE A 61 -2.63 -0.78 -9.14
C ILE A 61 -1.77 -1.98 -9.58
N GLY A 62 -1.87 -3.12 -8.86
CA GLY A 62 -1.05 -4.30 -9.08
C GLY A 62 0.44 -4.03 -8.94
N GLY A 63 0.84 -3.18 -8.01
CA GLY A 63 2.24 -2.80 -7.81
C GLY A 63 2.44 -2.07 -6.49
N GLU A 64 3.60 -2.28 -5.87
CA GLU A 64 3.94 -1.66 -4.60
C GLU A 64 4.16 -0.16 -4.75
N VAL A 65 3.33 0.64 -4.06
CA VAL A 65 3.49 2.09 -3.98
C VAL A 65 4.75 2.43 -3.19
N ILE A 66 4.93 1.76 -2.04
CA ILE A 66 6.12 1.78 -1.18
C ILE A 66 6.68 0.35 -1.15
N PRO A 67 8.00 0.16 -1.25
CA PRO A 67 8.60 -1.15 -1.08
C PRO A 67 8.25 -1.77 0.29
N GLY A 68 7.79 -3.03 0.30
CA GLY A 68 7.51 -3.77 1.53
C GLY A 68 6.12 -3.55 2.13
N ILE A 69 5.30 -2.66 1.55
CA ILE A 69 3.93 -2.39 2.04
C ILE A 69 3.02 -3.62 1.95
N LEU A 70 3.29 -4.52 1.01
CA LEU A 70 2.57 -5.79 0.87
C LEU A 70 3.16 -6.89 1.74
N GLY A 71 4.47 -6.86 2.00
CA GLY A 71 5.22 -7.89 2.72
C GLY A 71 5.07 -7.85 4.24
N GLU A 72 4.85 -6.68 4.86
CA GLU A 72 4.74 -6.58 6.33
C GLU A 72 3.49 -7.27 6.89
N ALA A 73 2.46 -7.48 6.07
CA ALA A 73 1.28 -8.28 6.45
C ALA A 73 1.54 -9.80 6.43
N GLU A 74 2.61 -10.26 5.78
CA GLU A 74 3.00 -11.67 5.76
C GLU A 74 3.92 -12.05 6.93
N ASP A 75 4.56 -11.08 7.58
CA ASP A 75 5.43 -11.33 8.73
C ASP A 75 4.67 -11.86 9.95
N ASP A 76 3.44 -11.38 10.17
CA ASP A 76 2.51 -11.89 11.20
C ASP A 76 2.05 -13.34 10.92
N ARG A 77 2.25 -13.82 9.69
CA ARG A 77 1.92 -15.20 9.26
C ARG A 77 3.14 -16.11 9.12
N ARG A 78 4.33 -15.74 9.62
CA ARG A 78 5.40 -16.74 9.78
C ARG A 78 5.00 -17.71 10.91
N PRO A 79 4.65 -18.99 10.65
CA PRO A 79 4.77 -19.97 11.71
C PRO A 79 6.23 -19.96 12.14
N ALA A 80 6.46 -19.90 13.46
CA ALA A 80 7.79 -20.00 14.04
C ALA A 80 8.57 -21.13 13.34
N PRO A 81 9.85 -20.94 12.99
CA PRO A 81 10.64 -22.04 12.46
C PRO A 81 10.58 -23.16 13.49
N SER A 82 9.89 -24.24 13.11
CA SER A 82 9.84 -25.45 13.91
C SER A 82 11.25 -25.98 13.93
N THR A 83 12.02 -25.60 14.95
CA THR A 83 13.32 -26.18 15.27
C THR A 83 13.07 -27.67 15.44
N THR A 84 13.35 -28.42 14.37
CA THR A 84 13.41 -29.87 14.41
C THR A 84 14.52 -30.22 15.40
N PRO A 85 14.23 -30.93 16.51
CA PRO A 85 15.29 -31.45 17.34
C PRO A 85 15.93 -32.59 16.56
N GLN A 86 17.12 -32.36 16.00
CA GLN A 86 17.92 -33.42 15.40
C GLN A 86 18.66 -34.13 16.54
N ARG A 87 18.05 -35.26 16.93
CA ARG A 87 18.58 -36.52 17.46
C ARG A 87 19.89 -36.55 18.24
#